data_AF-A0A3A1WJV9-F1
#
_entry.id   AF-A0A3A1WJV9-F1
#
_cell.length_a   1.000
_cell.length_b   1.000
_cell.length_c   1.000
_cell.angle_alpha   90.00
_cell.angle_beta   90.00
_cell.angle_gamma   90.00
#
_symmetry.space_group_name_H-M   'P 1'
#
loop_
_entity.id
_entity.type
_entity.pdbx_description
1 polymer ?
#
loop_
_entity_poly.entity_id
_entity_poly.type
_entity_poly.pdbx_seq_one_letter_code
_entity_poly.pdbx_strand_id
1 'polypeptide(L)'
;MALDLDLEAGQPVITTLLAKAQGYELVPTEPAIYTDVPWCAKLGAIARQDGVLHGMIGEALADGQINAAEAKCIVDEIDRHMDQLRSLRARVEAEGGQGGSVVPVRMTGEARS
;
A
#
# COMPACT_ATOMS: atom_id res chain seq x y z
N MET A 1 15.41 -14.15 24.15
CA MET A 1 14.16 -13.37 24.32
C MET A 1 13.34 -13.47 23.04
N ALA A 2 12.07 -13.04 23.01
CA ALA A 2 11.23 -13.08 21.79
C ALA A 2 11.91 -12.39 20.60
N LEU A 3 12.62 -11.29 20.87
CA LEU A 3 13.41 -10.56 19.88
C LEU A 3 14.54 -11.40 19.27
N ASP A 4 15.29 -12.18 20.08
CA ASP A 4 16.42 -12.97 19.59
C ASP A 4 15.96 -14.07 18.63
N LEU A 5 14.83 -14.73 18.94
CA LEU A 5 14.24 -15.77 18.10
C LEU A 5 13.69 -15.19 16.79
N ASP A 6 13.08 -14.01 16.83
CA ASP A 6 12.61 -13.30 15.64
C ASP A 6 13.79 -12.87 14.74
N LEU A 7 14.91 -12.45 15.34
CA LEU A 7 16.15 -12.13 14.61
C LEU A 7 16.77 -13.37 13.96
N GLU A 8 16.82 -14.50 14.67
CA GLU A 8 17.27 -15.78 14.11
C GLU A 8 16.38 -16.26 12.95
N ALA A 9 15.06 -16.02 13.04
CA ALA A 9 14.11 -16.36 11.99
C ALA A 9 14.12 -15.38 10.79
N GLY A 10 14.81 -14.24 10.91
CA GLY A 10 14.86 -13.20 9.89
C GLY A 10 13.55 -12.40 9.71
N GLN A 11 12.57 -12.60 10.58
CA GLN A 11 11.26 -11.94 10.53
C GLN A 11 10.55 -11.98 11.89
N PRO A 12 9.69 -11.00 12.21
CA PRO A 12 9.07 -10.86 13.53
C PRO A 12 7.88 -11.81 13.75
N VAL A 13 8.12 -13.13 13.84
CA VAL A 13 7.06 -14.13 14.02
C VAL A 13 6.38 -14.00 15.38
N ILE A 14 7.15 -14.06 16.47
CA ILE A 14 6.65 -14.03 17.84
C ILE A 14 6.09 -12.65 18.15
N THR A 15 6.78 -11.59 17.73
CA THR A 15 6.32 -10.20 17.91
C THR A 15 4.99 -9.94 17.20
N THR A 16 4.79 -10.49 15.99
CA THR A 16 3.51 -10.39 15.28
C THR A 16 2.38 -11.10 16.03
N LEU A 17 2.64 -12.29 16.56
CA LEU A 17 1.65 -13.02 17.35
C LEU A 17 1.28 -12.28 18.65
N LEU A 18 2.27 -11.68 19.32
CA LEU A 18 2.07 -10.85 20.51
C LEU A 18 1.23 -9.60 20.21
N ALA A 19 1.49 -8.93 19.09
CA ALA A 19 0.71 -7.78 18.65
C ALA A 19 -0.74 -8.19 18.39
N LYS A 20 -0.96 -9.27 17.63
CA LYS A 20 -2.30 -9.80 17.32
C LYS A 20 -3.08 -10.17 18.57
N ALA A 21 -2.44 -10.81 19.55
CA ALA A 21 -3.07 -11.16 20.82
C ALA A 21 -3.54 -9.92 21.62
N GLN A 22 -2.97 -8.75 21.35
CA GLN A 22 -3.32 -7.47 21.98
C GLN A 22 -4.20 -6.58 21.10
N GLY A 23 -4.66 -7.08 19.94
CA GLY A 23 -5.49 -6.30 19.01
C GLY A 23 -4.71 -5.29 18.15
N TYR A 24 -3.38 -5.44 18.06
CA TYR A 24 -2.53 -4.65 17.18
C TYR A 24 -2.10 -5.46 15.96
N GLU A 25 -1.81 -4.77 14.86
CA GLU A 25 -1.19 -5.35 13.69
C GLU A 25 0.21 -4.77 13.49
N LEU A 26 1.21 -5.64 13.37
CA LEU A 26 2.56 -5.23 13.01
C LEU A 26 2.61 -5.04 11.49
N VAL A 27 2.92 -3.83 11.06
CA VAL A 27 3.01 -3.49 9.63
C VAL A 27 4.49 -3.29 9.27
N PRO A 28 5.01 -3.99 8.24
CA PRO A 28 6.35 -3.75 7.75
C PRO A 28 6.54 -2.28 7.36
N THR A 29 7.69 -1.72 7.72
CA THR A 29 8.10 -0.43 7.16
C THR A 29 8.63 -0.69 5.76
N GLU A 30 7.92 -0.21 4.75
CA GLU A 30 8.42 -0.24 3.38
C GLU A 30 9.60 0.76 3.27
N PRO A 31 10.73 0.36 2.67
CA PRO A 31 11.82 1.30 2.41
C PRO A 31 11.32 2.41 1.48
N ALA A 32 11.91 3.60 1.61
CA ALA A 32 11.66 4.68 0.64
C ALA A 32 12.20 4.24 -0.73
N ILE A 33 11.30 4.03 -1.71
CA ILE A 33 11.68 3.57 -3.06
C ILE A 33 11.65 4.75 -4.01
N TYR A 34 12.81 5.03 -4.62
CA TYR A 34 12.87 5.91 -5.79
C TYR A 34 12.42 5.14 -7.04
N THR A 35 11.58 5.74 -7.87
CA THR A 35 11.06 5.11 -9.09
C THR A 35 11.07 6.08 -10.26
N ASP A 36 11.44 5.56 -11.44
CA ASP A 36 11.39 6.32 -12.69
C ASP A 36 9.98 6.37 -13.30
N VAL A 37 8.98 5.69 -12.70
CA VAL A 37 7.59 5.76 -13.16
C VAL A 37 7.10 7.20 -13.05
N PRO A 38 6.55 7.83 -14.11
CA PRO A 38 6.00 9.17 -14.03
C PRO A 38 4.88 9.29 -13.00
N TRP A 39 4.77 10.42 -12.31
CA TRP A 39 3.70 10.61 -11.31
C TRP A 39 2.31 10.47 -11.90
N CYS A 40 2.08 10.99 -13.10
CA CYS A 40 0.79 10.83 -13.78
C CYS A 40 0.42 9.36 -14.01
N ALA A 41 1.39 8.51 -14.36
CA ALA A 41 1.18 7.08 -14.56
C ALA A 41 0.86 6.37 -13.24
N LYS A 42 1.59 6.70 -12.15
CA LYS A 42 1.33 6.15 -10.81
C LYS A 42 -0.05 6.53 -10.29
N LEU A 43 -0.41 7.82 -10.36
CA LEU A 43 -1.71 8.32 -9.93
C LEU A 43 -2.85 7.78 -10.80
N GLY A 44 -2.64 7.68 -12.11
CA GLY A 44 -3.61 7.07 -13.03
C GLY A 44 -3.88 5.60 -12.72
N ALA A 45 -2.84 4.84 -12.36
CA ALA A 45 -3.01 3.45 -11.93
C ALA A 45 -3.82 3.32 -10.64
N ILE A 46 -3.55 4.18 -9.65
CA ILE A 46 -4.31 4.22 -8.38
C ILE A 46 -5.77 4.60 -8.64
N ALA A 47 -6.01 5.66 -9.41
CA ALA A 47 -7.37 6.10 -9.75
C ALA A 47 -8.17 5.02 -10.48
N ARG A 48 -7.51 4.27 -11.38
CA ARG A 48 -8.14 3.13 -12.07
C ARG A 48 -8.51 2.02 -11.08
N GLN A 49 -7.59 1.66 -10.18
CA GLN A 49 -7.81 0.66 -9.15
C GLN A 49 -8.97 1.07 -8.22
N ASP A 50 -9.01 2.34 -7.84
CA ASP A 50 -10.07 2.91 -7.01
C ASP A 50 -11.44 2.77 -7.70
N GLY A 51 -11.51 3.10 -9.00
CA GLY A 51 -12.73 2.92 -9.78
C GLY A 51 -13.21 1.47 -9.84
N VAL A 52 -12.31 0.49 -9.97
CA VAL A 52 -12.64 -0.94 -9.93
C VAL A 52 -13.22 -1.32 -8.58
N LEU A 53 -12.57 -0.93 -7.49
CA LEU A 53 -13.02 -1.23 -6.13
C LEU A 53 -14.42 -0.65 -5.85
N HIS A 54 -14.64 0.62 -6.21
CA HIS A 54 -15.96 1.25 -6.07
C HIS A 54 -17.04 0.53 -6.89
N GLY A 55 -16.70 0.08 -8.10
CA GLY A 55 -17.59 -0.71 -8.95
C GLY A 55 -17.98 -2.04 -8.29
N MET A 56 -17.01 -2.80 -7.79
CA MET A 56 -17.25 -4.08 -7.12
C MET A 56 -18.11 -3.93 -5.87
N ILE A 57 -17.85 -2.90 -5.05
CA ILE A 57 -18.66 -2.61 -3.86
C ILE A 57 -20.08 -2.20 -4.28
N GLY A 58 -20.22 -1.35 -5.30
CA GLY A 58 -21.53 -0.93 -5.80
C GLY A 58 -22.36 -2.08 -6.36
N GLU A 59 -21.73 -3.00 -7.10
CA GLU A 59 -22.37 -4.22 -7.62
C GLU A 59 -22.79 -5.15 -6.49
N ALA A 60 -21.91 -5.43 -5.53
CA ALA A 60 -22.23 -6.28 -4.38
C ALA A 60 -23.35 -5.68 -3.53
N LEU A 61 -23.42 -4.36 -3.38
CA LEU A 61 -24.50 -3.71 -2.62
C LEU A 61 -25.84 -3.62 -3.38
N ALA A 62 -25.90 -4.01 -4.65
CA ALA A 62 -27.07 -3.78 -5.50
C ALA A 62 -28.33 -4.54 -5.02
N ASP A 63 -28.16 -5.71 -4.38
CA ASP A 63 -29.25 -6.49 -3.78
C ASP A 63 -29.38 -6.27 -2.25
N GLY A 64 -28.57 -5.38 -1.70
CA GLY A 64 -28.52 -5.06 -0.27
C GLY A 64 -27.79 -6.09 0.59
N GLN A 65 -27.08 -7.05 0.01
CA GLN A 65 -26.33 -8.08 0.73
C GLN A 65 -24.94 -8.27 0.13
N ILE A 66 -23.93 -8.51 0.97
CA ILE A 66 -22.61 -8.94 0.49
C ILE A 66 -22.44 -10.41 0.88
N ASN A 67 -22.33 -11.28 -0.10
CA ASN A 67 -22.08 -12.70 0.13
C ASN A 67 -20.59 -13.00 0.36
N ALA A 68 -20.26 -14.22 0.77
CA ALA A 68 -18.89 -14.60 1.13
C ALA A 68 -17.90 -14.51 -0.05
N ALA A 69 -18.36 -14.78 -1.28
CA ALA A 69 -17.50 -14.70 -2.46
C ALA A 69 -17.21 -13.24 -2.82
N GLU A 70 -18.22 -12.36 -2.79
CA GLU A 70 -18.06 -10.92 -2.97
C GLU A 70 -17.17 -10.30 -1.90
N ALA A 71 -17.41 -10.63 -0.63
CA ALA A 71 -16.61 -10.16 0.48
C ALA A 71 -15.13 -10.52 0.27
N LYS A 72 -14.85 -11.76 -0.12
CA LYS A 72 -13.48 -12.19 -0.44
C LYS A 72 -12.88 -11.38 -1.58
N CYS A 73 -13.59 -11.24 -2.69
CA CYS A 73 -13.10 -10.49 -3.86
C CYS A 73 -12.84 -9.02 -3.52
N ILE A 74 -13.74 -8.38 -2.77
CA ILE A 74 -13.61 -6.98 -2.34
C ILE A 74 -12.40 -6.83 -1.41
N VAL A 75 -12.23 -7.72 -0.43
CA VAL A 75 -11.07 -7.69 0.47
C VAL A 75 -9.76 -7.89 -0.30
N ASP A 76 -9.69 -8.86 -1.21
CA ASP A 76 -8.50 -9.08 -2.04
C ASP A 76 -8.20 -7.85 -2.94
N GLU A 77 -9.22 -7.10 -3.37
CA GLU A 77 -9.06 -5.85 -4.12
C GLU A 77 -8.60 -4.67 -3.23
N ILE A 78 -9.12 -4.59 -2.01
CA ILE A 78 -8.71 -3.61 -0.99
C ILE A 78 -7.23 -3.80 -0.66
N ASP A 79 -6.79 -5.04 -0.43
CA ASP A 79 -5.39 -5.34 -0.10
C ASP A 79 -4.46 -4.90 -1.24
N ARG A 80 -4.83 -5.17 -2.49
CA ARG A 80 -4.09 -4.68 -3.67
C ARG A 80 -4.06 -3.15 -3.74
N HIS A 81 -5.15 -2.48 -3.39
CA HIS A 81 -5.19 -1.02 -3.35
C HIS A 81 -4.28 -0.47 -2.23
N MET A 82 -4.30 -1.09 -1.06
CA MET A 82 -3.43 -0.73 0.07
C MET A 82 -1.95 -0.84 -0.29
N ASP A 83 -1.54 -1.87 -1.03
CA ASP A 83 -0.16 -1.99 -1.52
C ASP A 83 0.23 -0.82 -2.44
N GLN A 84 -0.68 -0.41 -3.33
CA GLN A 84 -0.43 0.74 -4.21
C GLN A 84 -0.29 2.05 -3.42
N LEU A 85 -1.12 2.26 -2.39
CA LEU A 85 -1.06 3.42 -1.51
C LEU A 85 0.20 3.41 -0.63
N ARG A 86 0.63 2.25 -0.13
CA ARG A 86 1.91 2.10 0.58
C ARG A 86 3.09 2.48 -0.32
N SER A 87 3.08 2.01 -1.56
CA SER A 87 4.09 2.39 -2.55
C SER A 87 4.03 3.89 -2.89
N LEU A 88 2.84 4.49 -2.95
CA LEU A 88 2.69 5.94 -3.12
C LEU A 88 3.30 6.70 -1.93
N ARG A 89 2.99 6.28 -0.69
CA ARG A 89 3.57 6.86 0.54
C ARG A 89 5.09 6.80 0.52
N ALA A 90 5.67 5.64 0.22
CA ALA A 90 7.13 5.47 0.16
C ALA A 90 7.78 6.42 -0.86
N ARG A 91 7.12 6.64 -2.01
CA ARG A 91 7.57 7.59 -3.02
C ARG A 91 7.48 9.05 -2.55
N VAL A 92 6.36 9.43 -1.91
CA VAL A 92 6.20 10.76 -1.29
C VAL A 92 7.30 11.00 -0.27
N GLU A 93 7.61 10.02 0.58
CA GLU A 93 8.67 10.12 1.58
C GLU A 93 10.07 10.23 0.95
N ALA A 94 10.32 9.51 -0.15
CA ALA A 94 11.59 9.57 -0.88
C ALA A 94 11.79 10.92 -1.59
N GLU A 95 10.76 11.43 -2.27
CA GLU A 95 10.84 12.62 -3.13
C GLU A 95 10.46 13.92 -2.40
N GLY A 96 9.76 13.85 -1.26
CA GLY A 96 9.28 15.01 -0.50
C GLY A 96 10.38 15.83 0.20
N GLY A 97 11.63 15.39 0.12
CA GLY A 97 12.79 16.07 0.71
C GLY A 97 12.87 15.90 2.22
N GLN A 98 13.94 15.25 2.71
CA GLN A 98 14.26 15.31 4.13
C GLN A 98 14.86 16.70 4.46
N GLY A 99 14.30 17.41 5.43
CA GLY A 99 14.89 18.66 5.95
C GLY A 99 14.58 19.96 5.19
N GLY A 100 13.44 20.04 4.48
CA GLY A 100 12.96 21.31 3.89
C GLY A 100 13.54 21.67 2.52
N SER A 101 14.30 20.77 1.89
CA SER A 101 14.76 20.92 0.50
C SER A 101 13.66 20.50 -0.48
N VAL A 102 13.24 21.39 -1.37
CA VAL A 102 12.29 21.09 -2.44
C VAL A 102 13.00 20.28 -3.53
N VAL A 103 12.57 19.03 -3.75
CA VAL A 103 13.06 18.20 -4.86
C VAL A 103 12.10 18.32 -6.04
N PRO A 104 12.58 18.64 -7.25
CA PRO A 104 11.72 18.70 -8.44
C PRO A 104 11.24 17.29 -8.81
N VAL A 105 9.92 17.16 -8.87
CA VAL A 105 9.22 15.90 -9.17
C VAL A 105 8.99 15.73 -10.67
N ARG A 106 9.27 14.53 -11.22
CA ARG A 106 8.96 14.21 -12.64
C ARG A 106 7.48 13.90 -12.83
N MET A 107 6.73 14.90 -13.30
CA MET A 107 5.29 14.77 -13.53
C MET A 107 4.95 13.86 -14.73
N THR A 108 5.72 13.98 -15.81
CA THR A 108 5.54 13.27 -17.09
C THR A 108 6.85 12.56 -17.50
N GLY A 109 6.76 11.61 -18.43
CA GLY A 109 7.88 10.76 -18.85
C GLY A 109 8.89 11.38 -19.83
N GLU A 110 9.00 12.72 -19.90
CA GLU A 110 9.92 13.36 -20.84
C GLU A 110 11.37 13.32 -20.35
N ALA A 111 12.28 12.91 -21.24
CA ALA A 111 13.71 12.87 -20.99
C ALA A 111 14.27 14.29 -20.80
N ARG A 112 15.22 14.45 -19.88
CA ARG A 112 16.03 15.68 -19.81
C ARG A 112 16.88 15.75 -21.09
N SER A 113 16.55 16.69 -21.98
CA SER A 113 17.49 17.19 -23.00
C SER A 113 18.57 18.04 -22.36
#